data_AF-M6K2G0-F1
#
_entry.id   AF-M6K2G0-F1
#
_cell.length_a   1.000
_cell.length_b   1.000
_cell.length_c   1.000
_cell.angle_alpha   90.00
_cell.angle_beta   90.00
_cell.angle_gamma   90.00
#
_symmetry.space_group_name_H-M   'P 1'
#
loop_
_entity.id
_entity.type
_entity.pdbx_description
1 polymer ?
#
loop_
_entity_poly.entity_id
_entity_poly.type
_entity_poly.pdbx_seq_one_letter_code
_entity_poly.pdbx_strand_id
1 'polypeptide(L)'
;MKVAPTYSILLAEDDENNAELLIRHLERYNFDVDHVVDGVAAEIKLRKARYDLILTDNRMPKLGGIDLLERIPEMNRLTPIIFLTVSNEKETIIQAAHNKKLVAYLLKPIDTRVLIEKICQALNIGVDSLVDKKEYPFEIIPLNYTQQGAEVEIELKGCPYGKNIEKLVQEISFFLKELPKPNSILIKVNPEFFYFKTGGQILYALKDRLAIKYEIRKEDVIIQTEH
;
A
#
# COMPACT_ATOMS: atom_id res chain seq x y z
N MET A 1 14.94 -14.03 3.82
CA MET A 1 14.28 -13.62 2.56
C MET A 1 14.48 -12.14 2.29
N LYS A 2 14.65 -11.71 1.03
CA LYS A 2 14.57 -10.29 0.67
C LYS A 2 13.10 -9.89 0.71
N VAL A 3 12.69 -9.13 1.71
CA VAL A 3 11.40 -8.43 1.70
C VAL A 3 11.36 -7.62 0.41
N ALA A 4 10.29 -7.76 -0.38
CA ALA A 4 10.13 -6.97 -1.59
C ALA A 4 10.23 -5.48 -1.21
N PRO A 5 11.04 -4.69 -1.94
CA PRO A 5 11.21 -3.28 -1.61
C PRO A 5 9.85 -2.57 -1.66
N THR A 6 9.63 -1.62 -0.76
CA THR A 6 8.49 -0.71 -0.84
C THR A 6 8.98 0.61 -1.40
N TYR A 7 8.29 1.17 -2.40
CA TYR A 7 8.66 2.46 -3.00
C TYR A 7 7.72 3.56 -2.52
N SER A 8 8.29 4.64 -2.01
CA SER A 8 7.54 5.78 -1.50
C SER A 8 7.20 6.74 -2.64
N ILE A 9 5.91 6.96 -2.88
CA ILE A 9 5.39 7.84 -3.93
C ILE A 9 4.70 9.03 -3.27
N LEU A 10 5.07 10.25 -3.65
CA LEU A 10 4.26 11.43 -3.36
C LEU A 10 3.24 11.61 -4.48
N LEU A 11 1.96 11.67 -4.14
CA LEU A 11 0.86 11.97 -5.07
C LEU A 11 0.26 13.34 -4.74
N ALA A 12 0.42 14.30 -5.65
CA ALA A 12 -0.24 15.61 -5.58
C ALA A 12 -1.42 15.64 -6.58
N GLU A 13 -2.65 15.57 -6.06
CA GLU A 13 -3.90 15.50 -6.82
C GLU A 13 -5.01 16.14 -5.97
N ASP A 14 -5.65 17.19 -6.49
CA ASP A 14 -6.66 17.97 -5.77
C ASP A 14 -8.07 17.34 -5.81
N ASP A 15 -8.36 16.53 -6.82
CA ASP A 15 -9.59 15.72 -6.87
C ASP A 15 -9.43 14.46 -6.00
N GLU A 16 -10.05 14.47 -4.82
CA GLU A 16 -9.98 13.36 -3.86
C GLU A 16 -10.50 12.03 -4.41
N ASN A 17 -11.50 12.04 -5.32
CA ASN A 17 -12.01 10.79 -5.90
C ASN A 17 -10.99 10.19 -6.87
N ASN A 18 -10.34 11.02 -7.69
CA ASN A 18 -9.26 10.57 -8.56
C ASN A 18 -8.07 10.08 -7.74
N ALA A 19 -7.71 10.81 -6.68
CA ALA A 19 -6.66 10.41 -5.76
C ALA A 19 -6.95 9.05 -5.12
N GLU A 20 -8.16 8.83 -4.62
CA GLU A 20 -8.55 7.55 -4.01
C GLU A 20 -8.41 6.38 -5.00
N LEU A 21 -8.87 6.55 -6.24
CA LEU A 21 -8.74 5.52 -7.28
C LEU A 21 -7.28 5.21 -7.60
N LEU A 22 -6.44 6.24 -7.70
CA LEU A 22 -5.00 6.08 -7.94
C LEU A 22 -4.30 5.41 -6.76
N ILE A 23 -4.55 5.86 -5.53
CA ILE A 23 -4.00 5.27 -4.30
C ILE A 23 -4.36 3.80 -4.23
N ARG A 24 -5.65 3.45 -4.39
CA ARG A 24 -6.10 2.05 -4.40
C ARG A 24 -5.46 1.22 -5.51
N HIS A 25 -5.17 1.82 -6.66
CA HIS A 25 -4.48 1.11 -7.73
C HIS A 25 -2.99 0.91 -7.41
N LEU A 26 -2.32 1.93 -6.90
CA LEU A 26 -0.88 1.90 -6.59
C LEU A 26 -0.60 1.03 -5.36
N GLU A 27 -1.37 1.16 -4.29
CA GLU A 27 -1.25 0.35 -3.08
C GLU A 27 -1.69 -1.10 -3.27
N ARG A 28 -2.27 -1.47 -4.42
CA ARG A 28 -2.34 -2.88 -4.83
C ARG A 28 -0.95 -3.46 -5.04
N TYR A 29 -0.03 -2.64 -5.54
CA TYR A 29 1.38 -2.97 -5.69
C TYR A 29 2.18 -2.55 -4.45
N ASN A 30 3.47 -2.86 -4.38
CA ASN A 30 4.38 -2.45 -3.31
C ASN A 30 4.77 -0.96 -3.34
N PHE A 31 3.79 -0.10 -3.65
CA PHE A 31 3.90 1.35 -3.55
C PHE A 31 3.28 1.84 -2.25
N ASP A 32 3.98 2.73 -1.56
CA ASP A 32 3.48 3.47 -0.41
C ASP A 32 3.16 4.91 -0.85
N VAL A 33 1.88 5.27 -0.87
CA VAL A 33 1.44 6.55 -1.44
C VAL A 33 1.16 7.56 -0.33
N ASP A 34 1.90 8.66 -0.34
CA ASP A 34 1.60 9.84 0.48
C ASP A 34 0.85 10.86 -0.39
N HIS A 35 -0.42 11.08 -0.08
CA HIS A 35 -1.29 11.96 -0.86
C HIS A 35 -1.39 13.36 -0.27
N VAL A 36 -1.39 14.35 -1.15
CA VAL A 36 -1.62 15.76 -0.85
C VAL A 36 -2.54 16.38 -1.91
N VAL A 37 -3.37 17.34 -1.50
CA VAL A 37 -4.40 17.97 -2.35
C VAL A 37 -3.96 19.25 -3.04
N ASP A 38 -2.74 19.73 -2.78
CA ASP A 38 -2.21 20.95 -3.41
C ASP A 38 -0.68 20.97 -3.43
N GLY A 39 -0.10 21.80 -4.30
CA GLY A 39 1.35 21.89 -4.45
C GLY A 39 2.09 22.47 -3.24
N VAL A 40 1.43 23.27 -2.39
CA VAL A 40 2.08 23.79 -1.17
C VAL A 40 2.25 22.65 -0.14
N ALA A 41 1.23 21.81 0.02
CA ALA A 41 1.31 20.60 0.83
C ALA A 41 2.37 19.63 0.26
N ALA A 42 2.45 19.48 -1.07
CA ALA A 42 3.51 18.71 -1.72
C ALA A 42 4.91 19.24 -1.38
N GLU A 43 5.13 20.55 -1.49
CA GLU A 43 6.38 21.20 -1.11
C GLU A 43 6.75 20.91 0.36
N ILE A 44 5.78 21.04 1.28
CA ILE A 44 6.00 20.76 2.71
C ILE A 44 6.42 19.32 2.95
N LYS A 45 5.80 18.35 2.26
CA LYS A 45 6.16 16.93 2.35
C LYS A 45 7.55 16.65 1.79
N LEU A 46 7.87 17.20 0.61
CA LEU A 46 9.18 17.05 -0.04
C LEU A 46 10.32 17.64 0.79
N ARG A 47 10.07 18.64 1.65
CA ARG A 47 11.07 19.18 2.58
C ARG A 47 11.33 18.29 3.79
N LYS A 48 10.42 17.36 4.10
CA LYS A 48 10.48 16.49 5.29
C LYS A 48 10.97 15.09 4.97
N ALA A 49 10.71 14.59 3.76
CA ALA A 49 11.00 13.21 3.37
C ALA A 49 11.55 13.14 1.95
N ARG A 50 12.32 12.08 1.67
CA ARG A 50 12.68 11.70 0.31
C ARG A 50 11.62 10.75 -0.24
N TYR A 51 11.31 10.89 -1.52
CA TYR A 51 10.44 9.98 -2.25
C TYR A 51 11.20 9.36 -3.42
N ASP A 52 10.78 8.16 -3.79
CA ASP A 52 11.30 7.43 -4.95
C ASP A 52 10.67 7.94 -6.24
N LEU A 53 9.46 8.51 -6.16
CA LEU A 53 8.72 9.08 -7.28
C LEU A 53 7.79 10.22 -6.83
N ILE A 54 7.62 11.22 -7.69
CA ILE A 54 6.58 12.25 -7.56
C ILE A 54 5.57 12.09 -8.71
N LEU A 55 4.30 11.89 -8.36
CA LEU A 55 3.16 12.01 -9.25
C LEU A 55 2.47 13.34 -8.95
N THR A 56 2.27 14.19 -9.95
CA THR A 56 1.64 15.51 -9.74
C THR A 56 0.66 15.86 -10.85
N ASP A 57 -0.51 16.36 -10.47
CA ASP A 57 -1.29 17.16 -11.41
C ASP A 57 -0.57 18.50 -11.67
N ASN A 58 -0.77 19.06 -12.85
CA ASN A 58 -0.36 20.42 -13.13
C ASN A 58 -1.32 21.44 -12.52
N ARG A 59 -2.64 21.22 -12.63
CA ARG A 59 -3.66 22.21 -12.26
C ARG A 59 -4.22 21.93 -10.87
N MET A 60 -3.51 22.40 -9.86
CA MET A 60 -3.93 22.29 -8.45
C MET A 60 -4.08 23.68 -7.81
N PRO A 61 -4.89 23.80 -6.74
CA PRO A 61 -4.96 25.01 -5.93
C PRO A 61 -3.61 25.41 -5.33
N LYS A 62 -3.47 26.69 -4.96
CA LYS A 62 -2.32 27.31 -4.26
C LYS A 62 -0.98 27.30 -5.01
N LEU A 63 -0.54 26.15 -5.53
CA LEU A 63 0.69 25.97 -6.29
C LEU A 63 0.46 24.84 -7.31
N GLY A 64 0.64 25.14 -8.60
CA GLY A 64 0.52 24.15 -9.67
C GLY A 64 1.72 23.21 -9.75
N GLY A 65 1.58 22.12 -10.50
CA GLY A 65 2.65 21.12 -10.67
C GLY A 65 3.90 21.67 -11.34
N ILE A 66 3.76 22.54 -12.36
CA ILE A 66 4.89 23.23 -12.98
C ILE A 66 5.62 24.13 -11.97
N ASP A 67 4.88 24.94 -11.20
CA ASP A 67 5.47 25.82 -10.19
C ASP A 67 6.12 25.03 -9.05
N LEU A 68 5.57 23.86 -8.71
CA LEU A 68 6.13 22.93 -7.74
C LEU A 68 7.54 22.46 -8.16
N LEU A 69 7.81 22.28 -9.46
CA LEU A 69 9.13 21.83 -9.94
C LEU A 69 10.26 22.71 -9.41
N GLU A 70 10.09 24.03 -9.44
CA GLU A 70 11.07 25.01 -8.96
C GLU A 70 11.23 24.99 -7.43
N ARG A 71 10.23 24.44 -6.72
CA ARG A 71 10.22 24.37 -5.25
C ARG A 71 10.67 23.02 -4.69
N ILE A 72 10.92 22.04 -5.54
CA ILE A 72 11.46 20.74 -5.12
C ILE A 72 12.83 20.96 -4.43
N PRO A 73 12.98 20.55 -3.15
CA PRO A 73 14.23 20.73 -2.43
C PRO A 73 15.33 19.80 -2.96
N GLU A 74 16.59 20.17 -2.70
CA GLU A 74 17.77 19.44 -3.20
C GLU A 74 17.75 17.92 -2.91
N MET A 75 17.19 17.51 -1.76
CA MET A 75 17.09 16.09 -1.40
C MET A 75 16.19 15.26 -2.34
N ASN A 76 15.26 15.90 -3.06
CA ASN A 76 14.35 15.30 -4.04
C ASN A 76 14.63 15.80 -5.46
N ARG A 77 15.73 16.53 -5.70
CA ARG A 77 16.05 17.15 -7.00
C ARG A 77 16.15 16.13 -8.14
N LEU A 78 16.63 14.93 -7.83
CA LEU A 78 16.80 13.83 -8.78
C LEU A 78 15.68 12.79 -8.69
N THR A 79 14.66 13.03 -7.87
CA THR A 79 13.48 12.17 -7.80
C THR A 79 12.74 12.27 -9.14
N PRO A 80 12.44 11.15 -9.82
CA PRO A 80 11.69 11.16 -11.05
C PRO A 80 10.28 11.73 -10.84
N ILE A 81 9.75 12.36 -11.89
CA ILE A 81 8.46 13.04 -11.86
C ILE A 81 7.62 12.56 -13.04
N ILE A 82 6.35 12.27 -12.78
CA ILE A 82 5.34 12.01 -13.80
C ILE A 82 4.18 12.99 -13.60
N PHE A 83 3.83 13.70 -14.68
CA PHE A 83 2.67 14.60 -14.67
C PHE A 83 1.38 13.87 -15.03
N LEU A 84 0.30 14.18 -14.33
CA LEU A 84 -1.05 13.68 -14.55
C LEU A 84 -1.96 14.85 -14.96
N THR A 85 -2.27 15.06 -16.23
CA THR A 85 -2.90 16.32 -16.69
C THR A 85 -4.11 16.10 -17.60
N VAL A 86 -5.07 17.03 -17.57
CA VAL A 86 -6.23 17.07 -18.47
C VAL A 86 -5.93 17.72 -19.83
N SER A 87 -4.76 18.34 -19.99
CA SER A 87 -4.48 19.21 -21.13
C SER A 87 -3.22 18.79 -21.91
N ASN A 88 -3.17 19.18 -23.18
CA ASN A 88 -1.99 19.05 -24.04
C ASN A 88 -0.92 20.10 -23.74
N GLU A 89 -0.76 20.56 -22.49
CA GLU A 89 0.30 21.47 -22.02
C GLU A 89 1.70 20.80 -22.02
N LYS A 90 1.88 19.79 -22.85
CA LYS A 90 3.07 18.94 -22.94
C LYS A 90 4.32 19.79 -23.18
N GLU A 91 4.29 20.70 -24.15
CA GLU A 91 5.43 21.55 -24.48
C GLU A 91 5.84 22.42 -23.29
N THR A 92 4.87 23.00 -22.58
CA THR A 92 5.12 23.84 -21.39
C THR A 92 5.72 23.01 -20.25
N ILE A 93 5.19 21.81 -20.00
CA ILE A 93 5.71 20.91 -18.95
C ILE A 93 7.14 20.46 -19.29
N ILE A 94 7.41 20.10 -20.54
CA ILE A 94 8.75 19.68 -20.99
C ILE A 94 9.75 20.82 -20.81
N GLN A 95 9.36 22.05 -21.17
CA GLN A 95 10.22 23.23 -21.00
C GLN A 95 10.50 23.52 -19.52
N ALA A 96 9.46 23.53 -18.68
CA ALA A 96 9.60 23.75 -17.24
C ALA A 96 10.45 22.68 -16.55
N ALA A 97 10.36 21.43 -17.01
CA ALA A 97 11.06 20.31 -16.40
C ALA A 97 12.49 20.09 -16.93
N HIS A 98 13.05 21.00 -17.74
CA HIS A 98 14.37 20.84 -18.38
C HIS A 98 15.49 20.43 -17.41
N ASN A 99 15.45 20.90 -16.16
CA ASN A 99 16.45 20.61 -15.13
C ASN A 99 16.00 19.57 -14.09
N LYS A 100 14.90 18.86 -14.34
CA LYS A 100 14.29 17.86 -13.46
C LYS A 100 14.25 16.51 -14.18
N LYS A 101 14.07 15.42 -13.43
CA LYS A 101 13.90 14.09 -14.01
C LYS A 101 12.43 13.85 -14.41
N LEU A 102 11.93 14.60 -15.38
CA LEU A 102 10.63 14.30 -15.99
C LEU A 102 10.72 12.98 -16.75
N VAL A 103 9.94 12.00 -16.35
CA VAL A 103 9.91 10.68 -16.99
C VAL A 103 8.77 10.59 -18.00
N ALA A 104 7.59 11.07 -17.62
CA ALA A 104 6.40 10.99 -18.45
C ALA A 104 5.39 12.09 -18.15
N TYR A 105 4.50 12.31 -19.11
CA TYR A 105 3.26 13.06 -18.96
C TYR A 105 2.13 12.12 -19.37
N LEU A 106 1.11 11.97 -18.53
CA LEU A 106 -0.04 11.11 -18.76
C LEU A 106 -1.31 11.96 -18.82
N LEU A 107 -2.08 11.78 -19.88
CA LEU A 107 -3.36 12.46 -20.05
C LEU A 107 -4.44 11.77 -19.20
N LYS A 108 -5.28 12.56 -18.54
CA LYS A 108 -6.51 12.08 -17.88
C LYS A 108 -7.58 11.82 -18.96
N PRO A 109 -8.37 10.72 -18.87
CA PRO A 109 -8.35 9.70 -17.83
C PRO A 109 -7.11 8.79 -17.91
N ILE A 110 -6.51 8.51 -16.76
CA ILE A 110 -5.22 7.81 -16.69
C ILE A 110 -5.44 6.32 -16.96
N ASP A 111 -4.79 5.78 -17.99
CA ASP A 111 -4.65 4.35 -18.15
C ASP A 111 -3.68 3.83 -17.09
N THR A 112 -4.23 3.10 -16.12
CA THR A 112 -3.47 2.54 -15.00
C THR A 112 -2.35 1.56 -15.44
N ARG A 113 -2.50 0.87 -16.58
CA ARG A 113 -1.43 -0.01 -17.10
C ARG A 113 -0.24 0.82 -17.55
N VAL A 114 -0.50 1.88 -18.31
CA VAL A 114 0.52 2.82 -18.77
C VAL A 114 1.16 3.54 -17.57
N LEU A 115 0.37 3.91 -16.56
CA LEU A 115 0.91 4.47 -15.33
C LEU A 115 1.94 3.54 -14.66
N ILE A 116 1.61 2.26 -14.47
CA ILE A 116 2.53 1.28 -13.88
C ILE A 116 3.80 1.13 -14.72
N GLU A 117 3.68 1.03 -16.04
CA GLU A 117 4.85 0.98 -16.95
C GLU A 117 5.76 2.20 -16.77
N LYS A 118 5.19 3.41 -16.67
CA LYS A 118 5.95 4.64 -16.46
C LYS A 118 6.58 4.73 -15.08
N ILE A 119 5.90 4.25 -14.04
CA ILE A 119 6.46 4.15 -12.69
C ILE A 119 7.65 3.19 -12.68
N CYS A 120 7.52 2.00 -13.28
CA CYS A 120 8.62 1.05 -13.39
C CYS A 120 9.80 1.63 -14.17
N GLN A 121 9.53 2.32 -15.28
CA GLN A 121 10.56 3.04 -16.05
C GLN A 121 11.26 4.10 -15.18
N ALA A 122 10.50 4.87 -14.40
CA ALA A 122 11.01 5.93 -13.53
C ALA A 122 11.92 5.39 -12.42
N LEU A 123 11.51 4.28 -11.82
CA LEU A 123 12.22 3.59 -10.73
C LEU A 123 13.34 2.67 -11.23
N ASN A 124 13.44 2.46 -12.55
CA ASN A 124 14.37 1.53 -13.20
C ASN A 124 14.23 0.09 -12.68
N ILE A 125 13.00 -0.41 -12.67
CA ILE A 125 12.62 -1.76 -12.23
C ILE A 125 11.75 -2.44 -13.29
N GLY A 126 11.74 -3.78 -13.28
CA GLY A 126 10.82 -4.57 -14.12
C GLY A 126 9.42 -4.62 -13.53
N VAL A 127 8.38 -4.67 -14.37
CA VAL A 127 6.99 -4.83 -13.92
C VAL A 127 6.81 -6.15 -13.15
N ASP A 128 7.52 -7.19 -13.58
CA ASP A 128 7.63 -8.50 -12.94
C ASP A 128 8.28 -8.47 -11.54
N SER A 129 8.95 -7.38 -11.18
CA SER A 129 9.50 -7.18 -9.84
C SER A 129 8.52 -6.53 -8.86
N LEU A 130 7.38 -6.04 -9.35
CA LEU A 130 6.32 -5.51 -8.48
C LEU A 130 5.57 -6.66 -7.80
N VAL A 131 5.21 -6.44 -6.54
CA VAL A 131 4.34 -7.36 -5.82
C VAL A 131 2.90 -6.99 -6.11
N ASP A 132 2.23 -7.73 -6.98
CA ASP A 132 0.78 -7.60 -7.15
C ASP A 132 0.05 -8.35 -6.03
N LYS A 133 -0.49 -7.61 -5.05
CA LYS A 133 -1.18 -8.22 -3.91
C LYS A 133 -2.39 -9.08 -4.32
N LYS A 134 -2.97 -8.90 -5.51
CA LYS A 134 -4.07 -9.75 -6.00
C LYS A 134 -3.63 -11.16 -6.40
N GLU A 135 -2.34 -11.36 -6.69
CA GLU A 135 -1.78 -12.69 -6.99
C GLU A 135 -1.64 -13.55 -5.72
N TYR A 136 -1.82 -12.95 -4.55
CA TYR A 136 -1.74 -13.60 -3.25
C TYR A 136 -3.08 -13.51 -2.52
N PRO A 137 -4.14 -14.21 -3.01
CA PRO A 137 -5.46 -14.16 -2.40
C PRO A 137 -5.39 -14.59 -0.92
N PHE A 138 -6.08 -13.84 -0.07
CA PHE A 138 -6.11 -14.11 1.35
C PHE A 138 -7.06 -15.26 1.68
N GLU A 139 -6.54 -16.28 2.36
CA GLU A 139 -7.27 -17.45 2.80
C GLU A 139 -6.94 -17.78 4.25
N ILE A 140 -7.93 -18.34 4.96
CA ILE A 140 -7.76 -18.89 6.30
C ILE A 140 -7.87 -20.40 6.15
N ILE A 141 -6.78 -21.11 6.41
CA ILE A 141 -6.67 -22.55 6.20
C ILE A 141 -6.67 -23.25 7.57
N PRO A 142 -7.57 -24.21 7.83
CA PRO A 142 -7.44 -25.09 8.98
C PRO A 142 -6.23 -25.99 8.85
N LEU A 143 -5.40 -26.04 9.88
CA LEU A 143 -4.32 -27.01 9.96
C LEU A 143 -4.67 -28.16 10.90
N ASN A 144 -5.19 -27.84 12.09
CA ASN A 144 -5.54 -28.85 13.07
C ASN A 144 -6.52 -28.30 14.13
N TYR A 145 -7.29 -29.18 14.75
CA TYR A 145 -8.02 -28.89 15.97
C TYR A 145 -8.28 -30.17 16.76
N THR A 146 -8.29 -30.07 18.08
CA THR A 146 -8.64 -31.22 18.95
C THR A 146 -10.12 -31.56 18.80
N GLN A 147 -10.52 -32.84 19.00
CA GLN A 147 -11.94 -33.25 18.92
C GLN A 147 -12.86 -32.51 19.91
N GLN A 148 -12.29 -31.88 20.94
CA GLN A 148 -12.99 -31.05 21.94
C GLN A 148 -12.81 -29.55 21.69
N GLY A 149 -12.18 -29.14 20.58
CA GLY A 149 -11.91 -27.75 20.17
C GLY A 149 -11.02 -26.93 21.12
N ALA A 150 -10.40 -27.56 22.12
CA ALA A 150 -9.58 -26.90 23.13
C ALA A 150 -8.33 -26.22 22.54
N GLU A 151 -7.75 -26.79 21.49
CA GLU A 151 -6.64 -26.17 20.75
C GLU A 151 -7.02 -26.09 19.28
N VAL A 152 -6.85 -24.91 18.69
CA VAL A 152 -7.13 -24.64 17.28
C VAL A 152 -5.89 -24.09 16.60
N GLU A 153 -5.58 -24.63 15.43
CA GLU A 153 -4.48 -24.19 14.60
C GLU A 153 -5.00 -23.77 13.21
N ILE A 154 -4.73 -22.52 12.86
CA ILE A 154 -5.06 -21.94 11.55
C ILE A 154 -3.81 -21.36 10.88
N GLU A 155 -3.82 -21.33 9.56
CA GLU A 155 -2.85 -20.65 8.72
C GLU A 155 -3.52 -19.46 8.01
N LEU A 156 -2.89 -18.30 8.08
CA LEU A 156 -3.24 -17.11 7.32
C LEU A 156 -2.34 -17.05 6.08
N LYS A 157 -2.88 -17.48 4.96
CA LYS A 157 -2.17 -17.56 3.69
C LYS A 157 -2.53 -16.37 2.79
N GLY A 158 -1.52 -15.82 2.11
CA GLY A 158 -1.69 -14.70 1.17
C GLY A 158 -1.72 -13.33 1.83
N CYS A 159 -2.00 -12.30 1.03
CA CYS A 159 -1.97 -10.90 1.44
C CYS A 159 -3.38 -10.43 1.85
N PRO A 160 -3.60 -9.90 3.06
CA PRO A 160 -4.92 -9.44 3.54
C PRO A 160 -5.35 -8.09 2.89
N TYR A 161 -5.12 -7.94 1.59
CA TYR A 161 -5.38 -6.71 0.84
C TYR A 161 -6.85 -6.29 0.92
N GLY A 162 -7.09 -5.05 1.36
CA GLY A 162 -8.44 -4.50 1.52
C GLY A 162 -9.22 -5.07 2.72
N LYS A 163 -8.57 -5.79 3.64
CA LYS A 163 -9.19 -6.25 4.89
C LYS A 163 -8.69 -5.42 6.06
N ASN A 164 -9.63 -4.88 6.83
CA ASN A 164 -9.33 -4.31 8.14
C ASN A 164 -9.37 -5.39 9.22
N ILE A 165 -8.98 -4.99 10.44
CA ILE A 165 -8.92 -5.90 11.57
C ILE A 165 -10.29 -6.49 11.92
N GLU A 166 -11.36 -5.70 11.85
CA GLU A 166 -12.73 -6.15 12.15
C GLU A 166 -13.17 -7.26 11.20
N LYS A 167 -12.89 -7.10 9.89
CA LYS A 167 -13.22 -8.08 8.88
C LYS A 167 -12.42 -9.37 9.07
N LEU A 168 -11.12 -9.27 9.37
CA LEU A 168 -10.29 -10.45 9.66
C LEU A 168 -10.78 -11.22 10.89
N VAL A 169 -11.09 -10.51 11.97
CA VAL A 169 -11.67 -11.12 13.18
C VAL A 169 -12.99 -11.80 12.84
N GLN A 170 -13.87 -11.16 12.07
CA GLN A 170 -15.15 -11.75 11.65
C GLN A 170 -14.97 -13.02 10.82
N GLU A 171 -14.06 -13.03 9.85
CA GLU A 171 -13.79 -14.19 8.99
C GLU A 171 -13.20 -15.36 9.78
N ILE A 172 -12.20 -15.09 10.64
CA ILE A 172 -11.66 -16.11 11.56
C ILE A 172 -12.77 -16.62 12.47
N SER A 173 -13.59 -15.72 13.00
CA SER A 173 -14.67 -16.13 13.90
C SER A 173 -15.73 -16.97 13.20
N PHE A 174 -16.06 -16.63 11.95
CA PHE A 174 -16.99 -17.39 11.13
C PHE A 174 -16.46 -18.80 10.91
N PHE A 175 -15.17 -18.91 10.60
CA PHE A 175 -14.49 -20.19 10.48
C PHE A 175 -14.57 -21.01 11.78
N LEU A 176 -14.39 -20.36 12.92
CA LEU A 176 -14.44 -21.00 14.24
C LEU A 176 -15.87 -21.23 14.79
N LYS A 177 -16.94 -20.87 14.07
CA LYS A 177 -18.33 -20.93 14.60
C LYS A 177 -18.78 -22.31 15.03
N GLU A 178 -18.25 -23.35 14.40
CA GLU A 178 -18.62 -24.75 14.66
C GLU A 178 -17.75 -25.41 15.73
N LEU A 179 -16.82 -24.66 16.34
CA LEU A 179 -15.92 -25.17 17.37
C LEU A 179 -16.37 -24.71 18.76
N PRO A 180 -16.31 -25.60 19.78
CA PRO A 180 -16.43 -25.16 21.17
C PRO A 180 -15.34 -24.13 21.49
N LYS A 181 -15.60 -23.31 22.52
CA LYS A 181 -14.71 -22.22 22.94
C LYS A 181 -13.26 -22.73 23.09
N PRO A 182 -12.31 -22.27 22.25
CA PRO A 182 -10.95 -22.74 22.31
C PRO A 182 -10.28 -22.26 23.59
N ASN A 183 -9.36 -23.05 24.14
CA ASN A 183 -8.47 -22.64 25.23
C ASN A 183 -7.21 -21.97 24.68
N SER A 184 -6.77 -22.34 23.48
CA SER A 184 -5.65 -21.70 22.78
C SER A 184 -5.86 -21.67 21.27
N ILE A 185 -5.31 -20.63 20.63
CA ILE A 185 -5.36 -20.43 19.19
C ILE A 185 -3.93 -20.22 18.68
N LEU A 186 -3.47 -21.13 17.82
CA LEU A 186 -2.23 -20.98 17.08
C LEU A 186 -2.53 -20.46 15.66
N ILE A 187 -1.87 -19.38 15.29
CA ILE A 187 -2.01 -18.71 13.99
C ILE A 187 -0.66 -18.75 13.30
N LYS A 188 -0.52 -19.58 12.27
CA LYS A 188 0.61 -19.51 11.34
C LYS A 188 0.36 -18.43 10.29
N VAL A 189 1.37 -17.65 9.96
CA VAL A 189 1.27 -16.52 9.05
C VAL A 189 2.34 -16.63 7.99
N ASN A 190 1.91 -16.65 6.73
CA ASN A 190 2.83 -16.78 5.61
C ASN A 190 3.46 -15.42 5.26
N PRO A 191 4.64 -15.40 4.63
CA PRO A 191 5.37 -14.17 4.34
C PRO A 191 4.56 -13.12 3.54
N GLU A 192 3.66 -13.58 2.66
CA GLU A 192 2.83 -12.72 1.80
C GLU A 192 1.88 -11.82 2.61
N PHE A 193 1.57 -12.18 3.85
CA PHE A 193 0.75 -11.36 4.75
C PHE A 193 1.38 -9.98 4.96
N PHE A 194 2.72 -9.93 4.97
CA PHE A 194 3.50 -8.71 5.18
C PHE A 194 3.67 -7.87 3.92
N TYR A 195 3.16 -8.32 2.77
CA TYR A 195 3.03 -7.43 1.60
C TYR A 195 2.03 -6.31 1.85
N PHE A 196 1.10 -6.49 2.80
CA PHE A 196 0.24 -5.41 3.26
C PHE A 196 0.98 -4.55 4.30
N LYS A 197 1.11 -3.25 4.04
CA LYS A 197 1.90 -2.29 4.85
C LYS A 197 1.58 -2.37 6.36
N THR A 198 0.31 -2.53 6.70
CA THR A 198 -0.15 -2.58 8.09
C THR A 198 -0.27 -4.00 8.64
N GLY A 199 0.23 -5.03 7.94
CA GLY A 199 0.13 -6.43 8.32
C GLY A 199 0.62 -6.70 9.76
N GLY A 200 1.77 -6.17 10.15
CA GLY A 200 2.28 -6.31 11.53
C GLY A 200 1.34 -5.70 12.58
N GLN A 201 0.78 -4.52 12.31
CA GLN A 201 -0.18 -3.85 13.20
C GLN A 201 -1.49 -4.65 13.30
N ILE A 202 -1.94 -5.21 12.18
CA ILE A 202 -3.11 -6.07 12.11
C ILE A 202 -2.90 -7.33 12.96
N LEU A 203 -1.77 -8.02 12.83
CA LEU A 203 -1.49 -9.22 13.62
C LEU A 203 -1.45 -8.92 15.12
N TYR A 204 -0.84 -7.79 15.50
CA TYR A 204 -0.83 -7.34 16.89
C TYR A 204 -2.24 -7.12 17.42
N ALA A 205 -3.08 -6.40 16.68
CA ALA A 205 -4.47 -6.15 17.07
C ALA A 205 -5.32 -7.44 17.04
N LEU A 206 -5.06 -8.35 16.10
CA LEU A 206 -5.76 -9.62 15.95
C LEU A 206 -5.61 -10.50 17.17
N LYS A 207 -4.39 -10.58 17.71
CA LYS A 207 -4.11 -11.28 18.95
C LYS A 207 -5.02 -10.81 20.10
N ASP A 208 -5.13 -9.49 20.28
CA ASP A 208 -5.97 -8.91 21.33
C ASP A 208 -7.46 -9.15 21.11
N ARG A 209 -7.93 -8.97 19.87
CA ARG A 209 -9.35 -9.12 19.53
C ARG A 209 -9.83 -10.57 19.68
N LEU A 210 -9.01 -11.55 19.29
CA LEU A 210 -9.36 -12.97 19.45
C LEU A 210 -9.36 -13.39 20.92
N ALA A 211 -8.36 -12.96 21.71
CA ALA A 211 -8.31 -13.26 23.14
C ALA A 211 -9.55 -12.75 23.88
N ILE A 212 -9.97 -11.51 23.61
CA ILE A 212 -11.21 -10.94 24.17
C ILE A 212 -12.43 -11.73 23.70
N LYS A 213 -12.54 -11.98 22.39
CA LYS A 213 -13.73 -12.62 21.81
C LYS A 213 -13.97 -14.03 22.32
N TYR A 214 -12.89 -14.79 22.50
CA TYR A 214 -12.95 -16.17 22.99
C TYR A 214 -12.70 -16.26 24.48
N GLU A 215 -12.61 -15.13 25.19
CA GLU A 215 -12.36 -15.05 26.65
C GLU A 215 -11.23 -16.00 27.10
N ILE A 216 -10.13 -15.97 26.37
CA ILE A 216 -8.87 -16.68 26.69
C ILE A 216 -7.77 -15.66 26.97
N ARG A 217 -6.67 -16.11 27.56
CA ARG A 217 -5.57 -15.20 27.88
C ARG A 217 -4.83 -14.82 26.60
N LYS A 218 -4.27 -13.61 26.57
CA LYS A 218 -3.55 -13.11 25.39
C LYS A 218 -2.37 -14.02 25.05
N GLU A 219 -1.70 -14.59 26.03
CA GLU A 219 -0.62 -15.57 25.85
C GLU A 219 -1.05 -16.87 25.15
N ASP A 220 -2.33 -17.24 25.24
CA ASP A 220 -2.87 -18.45 24.60
C ASP A 220 -3.23 -18.23 23.12
N VAL A 221 -3.11 -16.99 22.62
CA VAL A 221 -3.16 -16.66 21.20
C VAL A 221 -1.73 -16.48 20.68
N ILE A 222 -1.22 -17.51 20.00
CA ILE A 222 0.15 -17.60 19.52
C ILE A 222 0.16 -17.27 18.03
N ILE A 223 1.00 -16.32 17.62
CA ILE A 223 1.22 -16.00 16.21
C ILE A 223 2.63 -16.45 15.85
N GLN A 224 2.73 -17.36 14.88
CA GLN A 224 3.97 -17.84 14.31
C GLN A 224 4.10 -17.32 12.88
N THR A 225 5.15 -16.56 12.60
CA THR A 225 5.45 -16.12 11.24
C THR A 225 6.44 -17.09 10.63
N GLU A 226 6.12 -17.65 9.47
CA GLU A 226 7.09 -18.45 8.73
C GLU A 226 8.22 -17.53 8.22
N HIS A 227 9.48 -17.95 8.38
CA HIS A 227 10.68 -17.17 8.05
C HIS A 227 11.33 -17.59 6.72
#